data_AF-A0A959I345-F1
#
_entry.id   AF-A0A959I345-F1
#
_cell.length_a   1.000
_cell.length_b   1.000
_cell.length_c   1.000
_cell.angle_alpha   90.00
_cell.angle_beta   90.00
_cell.angle_gamma   90.00
#
_symmetry.space_group_name_H-M   'P 1'
#
loop_
_entity.id
_entity.type
_entity.pdbx_description
1 polymer ?
#
loop_
_entity_poly.entity_id
_entity_poly.type
_entity_poly.pdbx_seq_one_letter_code
_entity_poly.pdbx_strand_id
1 'polypeptide(L)'
;MKLTITFFTACFLFTGLLSAQVVSEDPVKEPYKDYNERPYPATNIPASPEVAGFIALFEDSDVGNLQVYSHFDGELPVDYYFTGKEIGAAHKELFTAEFRDLIEANAAYATYSIKGNERENYIIRMPTNKGENTLMLFTVEGEVVKPLQLLAYAFCQGGYCYQQDSWITDLDGDTGLDILVKYRRTEAASKKVVEKNDKVYLQNEAGGYLLVEKNAVSLEPGKYDMEELEY
;
A
#
# COMPACT_ATOMS: atom_id res chain seq x y z
N MET A 1 79.42 8.19 -34.83
CA MET A 1 79.58 9.17 -35.93
C MET A 1 78.65 8.76 -37.06
N LYS A 2 77.91 9.74 -37.62
CA LYS A 2 76.97 9.66 -38.77
C LYS A 2 75.55 9.13 -38.52
N LEU A 3 74.72 10.10 -38.11
CA LEU A 3 73.40 10.48 -38.65
C LEU A 3 73.07 9.91 -40.05
N THR A 4 71.90 9.28 -40.20
CA THR A 4 71.12 9.37 -41.44
C THR A 4 69.63 9.32 -41.12
N ILE A 5 68.99 10.47 -41.35
CA ILE A 5 67.54 10.68 -41.36
C ILE A 5 67.03 10.25 -42.73
N THR A 6 65.90 9.56 -42.80
CA THR A 6 65.16 9.42 -44.06
C THR A 6 63.67 9.59 -43.79
N PHE A 7 63.15 10.72 -44.27
CA PHE A 7 61.75 11.06 -44.38
C PHE A 7 61.10 10.14 -45.42
N PHE A 8 59.96 9.54 -45.07
CA PHE A 8 58.99 9.08 -46.06
C PHE A 8 57.61 9.58 -45.67
N THR A 9 57.22 10.65 -46.34
CA THR A 9 55.87 11.22 -46.35
C THR A 9 54.98 10.28 -47.17
N ALA A 10 53.95 9.71 -46.57
CA ALA A 10 52.88 9.03 -47.28
C ALA A 10 51.53 9.55 -46.78
N CYS A 11 50.89 10.30 -47.66
CA CYS A 11 49.58 10.89 -47.55
C CYS A 11 48.51 9.78 -47.61
N PHE A 12 47.66 9.65 -46.59
CA PHE A 12 46.43 8.86 -46.67
C PHE A 12 45.28 9.54 -45.91
N LEU A 13 44.44 10.21 -46.69
CA LEU A 13 42.97 10.25 -46.61
C LEU A 13 42.34 10.28 -45.21
N PHE A 14 42.10 11.50 -44.72
CA PHE A 14 41.19 11.77 -43.61
C PHE A 14 39.74 11.61 -44.12
N THR A 15 39.15 10.43 -43.94
CA THR A 15 37.71 10.22 -44.13
C THR A 15 37.01 10.63 -42.84
N GLY A 16 36.33 11.77 -42.86
CA GLY A 16 35.48 12.22 -41.76
C GLY A 16 34.27 11.30 -41.62
N LEU A 17 34.29 10.44 -40.59
CA LEU A 17 33.08 9.82 -40.07
C LEU A 17 32.38 10.86 -39.18
N LEU A 18 31.38 11.54 -39.71
CA LEU A 18 30.34 12.16 -38.89
C LEU A 18 29.58 11.02 -38.20
N SER A 19 29.88 10.80 -36.92
CA SER A 19 29.01 10.03 -36.04
C SER A 19 27.74 10.85 -35.82
N ALA A 20 26.68 10.56 -36.58
CA ALA A 20 25.34 10.97 -36.19
C ALA A 20 25.01 10.27 -34.88
N GLN A 21 25.07 11.00 -33.76
CA GLN A 21 24.43 10.56 -32.53
C GLN A 21 22.92 10.58 -32.81
N VAL A 22 22.36 9.41 -33.08
CA VAL A 22 20.92 9.21 -32.96
C VAL A 22 20.62 9.37 -31.47
N VAL A 23 20.19 10.57 -31.09
CA VAL A 23 19.49 10.77 -29.83
C VAL A 23 18.19 10.00 -29.98
N SER A 24 18.19 8.78 -29.42
CA SER A 24 16.97 8.06 -29.10
C SER A 24 16.26 8.89 -28.04
N GLU A 25 15.43 9.84 -28.46
CA GLU A 25 14.39 10.36 -27.57
C GLU A 25 13.50 9.17 -27.24
N ASP A 26 13.58 8.69 -26.00
CA ASP A 26 12.55 7.81 -25.46
C ASP A 26 11.21 8.49 -25.75
N PRO A 27 10.23 7.78 -26.35
CA PRO A 27 8.96 8.39 -26.66
C PRO A 27 8.36 8.91 -25.35
N VAL A 28 8.26 10.24 -25.26
CA VAL A 28 7.45 10.90 -24.24
C VAL A 28 6.06 10.32 -24.39
N LYS A 29 5.70 9.37 -23.53
CA LYS A 29 4.36 8.80 -23.47
C LYS A 29 3.42 9.97 -23.18
N GLU A 30 2.69 10.44 -24.19
CA GLU A 30 1.64 11.42 -23.96
C GLU A 30 0.70 10.87 -22.88
N PRO A 31 0.31 11.68 -21.88
CA PRO A 31 -0.69 11.25 -20.91
C PRO A 31 -1.96 10.85 -21.68
N TYR A 32 -2.42 9.62 -21.44
CA TYR A 32 -3.56 9.00 -22.12
C TYR A 32 -4.76 9.96 -22.16
N LYS A 33 -5.14 10.39 -23.37
CA LYS A 33 -6.06 11.50 -23.62
C LYS A 33 -7.55 11.13 -23.72
N ASP A 34 -7.96 9.96 -23.27
CA ASP A 34 -9.36 9.53 -23.42
C ASP A 34 -9.93 8.80 -22.20
N TYR A 35 -9.97 9.51 -21.06
CA TYR A 35 -10.82 9.19 -19.91
C TYR A 35 -11.59 10.46 -19.52
N ASN A 36 -12.64 10.77 -20.30
CA ASN A 36 -13.48 11.96 -20.10
C ASN A 36 -14.64 11.77 -19.11
N GLU A 37 -14.70 10.63 -18.43
CA GLU A 37 -15.43 10.48 -17.17
C GLU A 37 -14.37 10.14 -16.11
N ARG A 38 -14.05 11.08 -15.23
CA ARG A 38 -13.09 10.85 -14.15
C ARG A 38 -13.86 10.31 -12.94
N PRO A 39 -13.74 9.01 -12.59
CA PRO A 39 -14.14 8.54 -11.27
C PRO A 39 -13.17 9.01 -10.18
N TYR A 40 -11.97 9.48 -10.56
CA TYR A 40 -10.90 9.82 -9.63
C TYR A 40 -10.86 11.32 -9.26
N PRO A 41 -10.57 11.66 -7.98
CA PRO A 41 -10.21 13.02 -7.61
C PRO A 41 -9.01 13.48 -8.44
N ALA A 42 -8.96 14.78 -8.74
CA ALA A 42 -8.13 15.37 -9.80
C ALA A 42 -6.61 15.13 -9.72
N THR A 43 -6.11 14.47 -8.67
CA THR A 43 -4.70 14.14 -8.42
C THR A 43 -4.30 12.70 -8.73
N ASN A 44 -5.21 11.73 -8.80
CA ASN A 44 -4.88 10.31 -9.08
C ASN A 44 -5.11 9.96 -10.55
N ILE A 45 -4.15 10.29 -11.41
CA ILE A 45 -4.14 9.74 -12.79
C ILE A 45 -3.34 8.43 -12.74
N PRO A 46 -3.95 7.27 -13.08
CA PRO A 46 -3.23 6.00 -13.12
C PRO A 46 -2.02 6.07 -14.06
N ALA A 47 -0.89 5.51 -13.63
CA ALA A 47 0.34 5.53 -14.43
C ALA A 47 0.26 4.68 -15.71
N SER A 48 -0.61 3.67 -15.71
CA SER A 48 -0.82 2.76 -16.85
C SER A 48 -2.21 2.10 -16.81
N PRO A 49 -2.64 1.45 -17.91
CA PRO A 49 -3.89 0.69 -17.92
C PRO A 49 -3.94 -0.44 -16.89
N GLU A 50 -2.78 -1.04 -16.57
CA GLU A 50 -2.66 -2.10 -15.56
C GLU A 50 -3.00 -1.55 -14.17
N VAL A 51 -2.43 -0.39 -13.82
CA VAL A 51 -2.74 0.33 -12.57
C VAL A 51 -4.20 0.76 -12.54
N ALA A 52 -4.75 1.26 -13.65
CA ALA A 52 -6.16 1.62 -13.73
C ALA A 52 -7.09 0.41 -13.48
N GLY A 53 -6.73 -0.76 -14.03
CA GLY A 53 -7.43 -2.01 -13.78
C GLY A 53 -7.37 -2.46 -12.32
N PHE A 54 -6.20 -2.34 -11.69
CA PHE A 54 -6.03 -2.61 -10.27
C PHE A 54 -6.90 -1.70 -9.39
N ILE A 55 -6.88 -0.39 -9.64
CA ILE A 55 -7.66 0.59 -8.87
C ILE A 55 -9.17 0.32 -9.02
N ALA A 56 -9.63 -0.07 -10.21
CA ALA A 56 -11.04 -0.39 -10.46
C ALA A 56 -11.57 -1.62 -9.68
N LEU A 57 -10.71 -2.39 -9.02
CA LEU A 57 -11.13 -3.48 -8.15
C LEU A 57 -11.79 -2.98 -6.86
N PHE A 58 -11.37 -1.82 -6.36
CA PHE A 58 -11.73 -1.30 -5.05
C PHE A 58 -13.10 -0.60 -5.07
N GLU A 59 -13.80 -0.67 -3.94
CA GLU A 59 -14.97 0.15 -3.69
C GLU A 59 -14.56 1.45 -3.00
N ASP A 60 -15.11 2.59 -3.44
CA ASP A 60 -14.83 3.87 -2.79
C ASP A 60 -15.52 3.95 -1.42
N SER A 61 -14.76 4.32 -0.40
CA SER A 61 -15.27 4.53 0.95
C SER A 61 -15.04 5.97 1.39
N ASP A 62 -16.13 6.74 1.49
CA ASP A 62 -16.10 8.10 2.05
C ASP A 62 -16.18 8.01 3.58
N VAL A 63 -15.00 7.95 4.22
CA VAL A 63 -14.89 7.61 5.64
C VAL A 63 -14.60 8.85 6.48
N GLY A 64 -15.57 9.21 7.34
CA GLY A 64 -15.33 10.14 8.45
C GLY A 64 -14.76 9.46 9.69
N ASN A 65 -15.05 8.16 9.87
CA ASN A 65 -14.49 7.28 10.91
C ASN A 65 -14.76 5.82 10.50
N LEU A 66 -13.71 5.08 10.14
CA LEU A 66 -13.79 3.67 9.73
C LEU A 66 -13.09 2.79 10.75
N GLN A 67 -13.81 1.87 11.37
CA GLN A 67 -13.20 0.77 12.12
C GLN A 67 -12.81 -0.36 11.16
N VAL A 68 -11.56 -0.78 11.24
CA VAL A 68 -10.97 -1.88 10.48
C VAL A 68 -10.65 -3.02 11.44
N TYR A 69 -11.27 -4.17 11.22
CA TYR A 69 -11.11 -5.36 12.04
C TYR A 69 -11.01 -6.61 11.17
N SER A 70 -10.24 -7.59 11.66
CA SER A 70 -9.98 -8.84 10.94
C SER A 70 -10.85 -9.95 11.50
N HIS A 71 -11.47 -10.74 10.62
CA HIS A 71 -12.17 -11.94 11.04
C HIS A 71 -11.17 -13.07 11.33
N PHE A 72 -11.34 -13.74 12.47
CA PHE A 72 -10.42 -14.77 12.96
C PHE A 72 -10.43 -16.03 12.09
N ASP A 73 -11.61 -16.50 11.68
CA ASP A 73 -11.78 -17.74 10.93
C ASP A 73 -11.56 -17.55 9.43
N GLY A 74 -11.23 -18.64 8.74
CA GLY A 74 -11.12 -18.65 7.27
C GLY A 74 -12.48 -18.50 6.57
N GLU A 75 -13.58 -18.93 7.21
CA GLU A 75 -14.93 -18.72 6.69
C GLU A 75 -15.44 -17.34 7.12
N LEU A 76 -15.75 -16.49 6.15
CA LEU A 76 -16.20 -15.13 6.41
C LEU A 76 -17.72 -15.09 6.64
N PRO A 77 -18.20 -14.31 7.63
CA PRO A 77 -19.61 -13.97 7.75
C PRO A 77 -20.15 -13.32 6.47
N VAL A 78 -21.43 -13.53 6.17
CA VAL A 78 -22.07 -13.01 4.96
C VAL A 78 -22.03 -11.48 4.88
N ASP A 79 -22.05 -10.82 6.04
CA ASP A 79 -22.03 -9.37 6.23
C ASP A 79 -20.63 -8.82 6.57
N TYR A 80 -19.57 -9.60 6.34
CA TYR A 80 -18.23 -9.12 6.60
C TYR A 80 -17.81 -8.01 5.63
N TYR A 81 -17.64 -6.81 6.18
CA TYR A 81 -17.36 -5.57 5.42
C TYR A 81 -16.10 -5.66 4.55
N PHE A 82 -15.10 -6.44 4.93
CA PHE A 82 -13.82 -6.51 4.22
C PHE A 82 -13.69 -7.76 3.33
N THR A 83 -14.80 -8.25 2.78
CA THR A 83 -14.80 -9.40 1.86
C THR A 83 -13.96 -9.13 0.60
N GLY A 84 -14.24 -8.02 -0.10
CA GLY A 84 -13.48 -7.56 -1.26
C GLY A 84 -13.59 -8.42 -2.53
N LYS A 85 -12.89 -7.99 -3.59
CA LYS A 85 -12.76 -8.70 -4.88
C LYS A 85 -11.36 -9.31 -5.00
N GLU A 86 -11.26 -10.54 -5.49
CA GLU A 86 -9.96 -11.21 -5.66
C GLU A 86 -9.04 -10.42 -6.61
N ILE A 87 -7.78 -10.25 -6.21
CA ILE A 87 -6.74 -9.62 -7.01
C ILE A 87 -6.22 -10.65 -8.01
N GLY A 88 -6.62 -10.47 -9.28
CA GLY A 88 -6.24 -11.36 -10.37
C GLY A 88 -4.73 -11.35 -10.68
N ALA A 89 -4.28 -12.41 -11.35
CA ALA A 89 -2.86 -12.63 -11.68
C ALA A 89 -2.20 -11.45 -12.43
N ALA A 90 -2.96 -10.74 -13.27
CA ALA A 90 -2.46 -9.59 -14.03
C ALA A 90 -1.87 -8.48 -13.13
N HIS A 91 -2.49 -8.27 -11.96
CA HIS A 91 -2.13 -7.17 -11.07
C HIS A 91 -1.05 -7.54 -10.04
N LYS A 92 -0.67 -8.82 -9.93
CA LYS A 92 0.29 -9.29 -8.90
C LYS A 92 1.68 -8.68 -9.09
N GLU A 93 2.07 -8.41 -10.35
CA GLU A 93 3.34 -7.79 -10.69
C GLU A 93 3.46 -6.32 -10.24
N LEU A 94 2.35 -5.68 -9.87
CA LEU A 94 2.39 -4.34 -9.30
C LEU A 94 2.95 -4.34 -7.87
N PHE A 95 2.90 -5.46 -7.16
CA PHE A 95 3.36 -5.54 -5.76
C PHE A 95 4.89 -5.66 -5.67
N THR A 96 5.45 -5.17 -4.56
CA THR A 96 6.86 -5.46 -4.25
C THR A 96 7.06 -6.97 -4.08
N ALA A 97 8.29 -7.46 -4.31
CA ALA A 97 8.58 -8.90 -4.30
C ALA A 97 8.08 -9.62 -3.04
N GLU A 98 8.25 -9.02 -1.86
CA GLU A 98 7.77 -9.57 -0.58
C GLU A 98 6.25 -9.85 -0.58
N PHE A 99 5.45 -8.88 -1.07
CA PHE A 99 4.00 -9.03 -1.09
C PHE A 99 3.51 -9.83 -2.30
N ARG A 100 4.22 -9.74 -3.43
CA ARG A 100 3.93 -10.56 -4.61
C ARG A 100 4.03 -12.05 -4.26
N ASP A 101 5.11 -12.47 -3.60
CA ASP A 101 5.30 -13.88 -3.22
C ASP A 101 4.16 -14.36 -2.29
N LEU A 102 3.69 -13.51 -1.37
CA LEU A 102 2.55 -13.81 -0.48
C LEU A 102 1.24 -14.01 -1.24
N ILE A 103 0.93 -13.13 -2.20
CA ILE A 103 -0.31 -13.17 -2.99
C ILE A 103 -0.25 -14.13 -4.19
N GLU A 104 0.93 -14.61 -4.55
CA GLU A 104 1.09 -15.72 -5.49
C GLU A 104 0.80 -17.05 -4.82
N ALA A 105 1.30 -17.22 -3.60
CA ALA A 105 1.05 -18.41 -2.80
C ALA A 105 -0.41 -18.53 -2.34
N ASN A 106 -1.12 -17.40 -2.20
CA ASN A 106 -2.48 -17.37 -1.66
C ASN A 106 -3.32 -16.25 -2.27
N ALA A 107 -4.64 -16.34 -2.22
CA ALA A 107 -5.52 -15.26 -2.72
C ALA A 107 -5.45 -14.01 -1.82
N ALA A 108 -5.46 -12.83 -2.45
CA ALA A 108 -5.64 -11.53 -1.80
C ALA A 108 -6.83 -10.80 -2.42
N TYR A 109 -7.46 -9.92 -1.66
CA TYR A 109 -8.74 -9.32 -2.01
C TYR A 109 -8.69 -7.80 -1.83
N ALA A 110 -8.97 -7.06 -2.89
CA ALA A 110 -9.13 -5.61 -2.90
C ALA A 110 -10.46 -5.25 -2.21
N THR A 111 -10.41 -4.48 -1.12
CA THR A 111 -11.62 -4.09 -0.38
C THR A 111 -12.02 -2.66 -0.72
N TYR A 112 -11.38 -1.68 -0.09
CA TYR A 112 -11.78 -0.27 -0.17
C TYR A 112 -10.64 0.63 -0.61
N SER A 113 -10.95 1.65 -1.42
CA SER A 113 -10.15 2.86 -1.61
C SER A 113 -10.59 3.90 -0.59
N ILE A 114 -9.63 4.52 0.07
CA ILE A 114 -9.84 5.64 0.99
C ILE A 114 -8.99 6.84 0.56
N LYS A 115 -9.46 8.04 0.91
CA LYS A 115 -8.71 9.28 0.71
C LYS A 115 -7.37 9.22 1.46
N GLY A 116 -6.30 9.63 0.80
CA GLY A 116 -5.05 10.05 1.46
C GLY A 116 -4.70 11.48 1.06
N ASN A 117 -3.73 12.07 1.75
CA ASN A 117 -3.35 13.48 1.54
C ASN A 117 -2.83 13.76 0.12
N GLU A 118 -1.95 12.91 -0.41
CA GLU A 118 -1.39 13.09 -1.76
C GLU A 118 -2.11 12.23 -2.81
N ARG A 119 -2.50 11.03 -2.42
CA ARG A 119 -3.05 9.98 -3.28
C ARG A 119 -3.97 9.06 -2.47
N GLU A 120 -4.69 8.20 -3.17
CA GLU A 120 -5.56 7.22 -2.50
C GLU A 120 -4.74 6.13 -1.83
N ASN A 121 -5.32 5.60 -0.76
CA ASN A 121 -4.82 4.41 -0.09
C ASN A 121 -5.81 3.27 -0.28
N TYR A 122 -5.29 2.05 -0.32
CA TYR A 122 -6.03 0.85 -0.70
C TYR A 122 -5.96 -0.17 0.43
N ILE A 123 -7.11 -0.57 0.96
CA ILE A 123 -7.21 -1.62 1.98
C ILE A 123 -7.32 -2.96 1.26
N ILE A 124 -6.39 -3.86 1.57
CA ILE A 124 -6.30 -5.19 0.97
C ILE A 124 -6.38 -6.22 2.08
N ARG A 125 -7.29 -7.19 1.91
CA ARG A 125 -7.35 -8.39 2.74
C ARG A 125 -6.45 -9.45 2.14
N MET A 126 -5.46 -9.90 2.90
CA MET A 126 -4.51 -10.89 2.43
C MET A 126 -4.00 -11.77 3.57
N PRO A 127 -3.57 -12.99 3.27
CA PRO A 127 -2.96 -13.85 4.26
C PRO A 127 -1.56 -13.38 4.60
N THR A 128 -1.24 -13.42 5.89
CA THR A 128 0.12 -13.18 6.40
C THR A 128 0.44 -14.22 7.48
N ASN A 129 1.61 -14.09 8.12
CA ASN A 129 1.92 -14.87 9.32
C ASN A 129 1.04 -14.52 10.54
N LYS A 130 0.10 -13.57 10.40
CA LYS A 130 -0.85 -13.14 11.44
C LYS A 130 -2.30 -13.56 11.17
N GLY A 131 -2.53 -14.43 10.19
CA GLY A 131 -3.85 -14.96 9.85
C GLY A 131 -4.21 -14.75 8.38
N GLU A 132 -5.25 -15.46 7.93
CA GLU A 132 -5.68 -15.49 6.53
C GLU A 132 -6.37 -14.19 6.08
N ASN A 133 -6.96 -13.46 7.03
CA ASN A 133 -7.74 -12.24 6.76
C ASN A 133 -7.05 -10.98 7.28
N THR A 134 -5.72 -10.91 7.17
CA THR A 134 -4.99 -9.72 7.59
C THR A 134 -5.36 -8.55 6.69
N LEU A 135 -5.67 -7.39 7.27
CA LEU A 135 -5.99 -6.17 6.53
C LEU A 135 -4.79 -5.23 6.55
N MET A 136 -4.35 -4.86 5.36
CA MET A 136 -3.21 -3.99 5.15
C MET A 136 -3.59 -2.79 4.28
N LEU A 137 -3.01 -1.64 4.62
CA LEU A 137 -3.10 -0.41 3.85
C LEU A 137 -1.93 -0.32 2.89
N PHE A 138 -2.24 -0.04 1.63
CA PHE A 138 -1.27 0.16 0.56
C PHE A 138 -1.48 1.52 -0.10
N THR A 139 -0.48 1.94 -0.87
CA THR A 139 -0.60 3.05 -1.82
C THR A 139 -0.01 2.65 -3.16
N VAL A 140 -0.36 3.37 -4.22
CA VAL A 140 0.21 3.17 -5.55
C VAL A 140 1.19 4.31 -5.84
N GLU A 141 2.42 3.96 -6.18
CA GLU A 141 3.46 4.90 -6.62
C GLU A 141 3.95 4.54 -8.02
N GLY A 142 3.49 5.28 -9.03
CA GLY A 142 3.74 4.93 -10.42
C GLY A 142 3.05 3.60 -10.75
N GLU A 143 3.84 2.57 -11.06
CA GLU A 143 3.36 1.22 -11.33
C GLU A 143 3.56 0.24 -10.15
N VAL A 144 3.92 0.75 -8.97
CA VAL A 144 4.25 -0.10 -7.81
C VAL A 144 3.27 0.13 -6.66
N VAL A 145 2.65 -0.96 -6.20
CA VAL A 145 1.85 -1.03 -4.98
C VAL A 145 2.80 -1.21 -3.79
N LYS A 146 2.81 -0.22 -2.88
CA LYS A 146 3.67 -0.19 -1.69
C LYS A 146 2.86 -0.29 -0.41
N PRO A 147 3.33 -1.06 0.60
CA PRO A 147 2.66 -1.13 1.89
C PRO A 147 2.83 0.19 2.64
N LEU A 148 1.78 0.64 3.33
CA LEU A 148 1.81 1.77 4.25
C LEU A 148 1.70 1.32 5.70
N GLN A 149 0.68 0.53 6.02
CA GLN A 149 0.38 0.20 7.42
C GLN A 149 -0.35 -1.15 7.55
N LEU A 150 0.00 -1.93 8.57
CA LEU A 150 -0.80 -3.07 9.00
C LEU A 150 -1.99 -2.55 9.82
N LEU A 151 -3.21 -2.78 9.34
CA LEU A 151 -4.43 -2.24 9.94
C LEU A 151 -5.04 -3.23 10.94
N ALA A 152 -5.33 -4.46 10.52
CA ALA A 152 -5.99 -5.42 11.41
C ALA A 152 -5.54 -6.87 11.19
N TYR A 153 -5.55 -7.65 12.27
CA TYR A 153 -5.34 -9.09 12.22
C TYR A 153 -5.90 -9.76 13.49
N ALA A 154 -6.24 -11.04 13.36
CA ALA A 154 -6.67 -11.88 14.47
C ALA A 154 -6.08 -13.28 14.31
N PHE A 155 -5.36 -13.80 15.32
CA PHE A 155 -4.88 -15.19 15.32
C PHE A 155 -4.57 -15.68 16.73
N CYS A 156 -4.53 -17.00 16.94
CA CYS A 156 -4.14 -17.61 18.21
C CYS A 156 -2.92 -18.51 18.02
N GLN A 157 -1.94 -18.37 18.92
CA GLN A 157 -0.72 -19.17 18.92
C GLN A 157 -0.20 -19.31 20.35
N GLY A 158 0.25 -20.52 20.71
CA GLY A 158 0.95 -20.76 21.98
C GLY A 158 0.11 -20.47 23.23
N GLY A 159 -1.21 -20.70 23.19
CA GLY A 159 -2.11 -20.45 24.32
C GLY A 159 -2.57 -18.99 24.46
N TYR A 160 -2.22 -18.13 23.50
CA TYR A 160 -2.66 -16.74 23.45
C TYR A 160 -3.39 -16.45 22.14
N CYS A 161 -4.28 -15.47 22.18
CA CYS A 161 -4.94 -14.88 21.02
C CYS A 161 -4.53 -13.42 20.90
N TYR A 162 -4.21 -13.02 19.69
CA TYR A 162 -3.69 -11.72 19.30
C TYR A 162 -4.73 -11.07 18.42
N GLN A 163 -5.11 -9.84 18.75
CA GLN A 163 -6.04 -9.04 17.97
C GLN A 163 -5.42 -7.66 17.79
N GLN A 164 -5.51 -7.15 16.56
CA GLN A 164 -5.26 -5.77 16.25
C GLN A 164 -6.43 -5.26 15.41
N ASP A 165 -6.99 -4.14 15.86
CA ASP A 165 -7.99 -3.37 15.11
C ASP A 165 -7.45 -1.96 14.90
N SER A 166 -7.95 -1.27 13.89
CA SER A 166 -7.61 0.12 13.64
C SER A 166 -8.84 0.99 13.45
N TRP A 167 -8.72 2.27 13.75
CA TRP A 167 -9.68 3.30 13.38
C TRP A 167 -9.00 4.29 12.46
N ILE A 168 -9.57 4.48 11.28
CA ILE A 168 -9.13 5.45 10.29
C ILE A 168 -10.07 6.65 10.38
N THR A 169 -9.55 7.78 10.86
CA THR A 169 -10.32 9.00 11.15
C THR A 169 -9.36 10.19 11.24
N ASP A 170 -9.89 11.40 11.10
CA ASP A 170 -9.16 12.62 11.45
C ASP A 170 -9.02 12.71 12.99
N LEU A 171 -7.78 12.65 13.51
CA LEU A 171 -7.48 12.66 14.94
C LEU A 171 -6.92 14.00 15.44
N ASP A 172 -6.36 14.82 14.56
CA ASP A 172 -5.73 16.10 14.90
C ASP A 172 -6.44 17.35 14.31
N GLY A 173 -7.46 17.14 13.48
CA GLY A 173 -8.30 18.17 12.89
C GLY A 173 -7.76 18.76 11.58
N ASP A 174 -6.76 18.13 10.95
CA ASP A 174 -6.12 18.61 9.72
C ASP A 174 -6.83 18.15 8.43
N THR A 175 -7.94 17.40 8.54
CA THR A 175 -8.72 16.80 7.45
C THR A 175 -8.05 15.63 6.71
N GLY A 176 -6.85 15.25 7.12
CA GLY A 176 -6.17 14.01 6.77
C GLY A 176 -6.76 12.83 7.53
N LEU A 177 -6.54 11.61 7.00
CA LEU A 177 -7.01 10.39 7.65
C LEU A 177 -5.85 9.74 8.41
N ASP A 178 -5.91 9.84 9.74
CA ASP A 178 -4.99 9.23 10.68
C ASP A 178 -5.41 7.81 11.04
N ILE A 179 -4.51 7.09 11.73
CA ILE A 179 -4.76 5.70 12.14
C ILE A 179 -4.50 5.57 13.64
N LEU A 180 -5.55 5.23 14.39
CA LEU A 180 -5.44 4.70 15.75
C LEU A 180 -5.42 3.17 15.67
N VAL A 181 -4.30 2.56 16.02
CA VAL A 181 -4.17 1.10 16.13
C VAL A 181 -4.37 0.70 17.59
N LYS A 182 -5.21 -0.30 17.83
CA LYS A 182 -5.33 -0.95 19.14
C LYS A 182 -4.97 -2.41 19.04
N TYR A 183 -4.22 -2.87 20.04
CA TYR A 183 -3.75 -4.23 20.14
C TYR A 183 -4.15 -4.83 21.48
N ARG A 184 -4.55 -6.10 21.45
CA ARG A 184 -4.89 -6.91 22.63
C ARG A 184 -4.27 -8.30 22.50
N ARG A 185 -3.61 -8.75 23.58
CA ARG A 185 -3.26 -10.17 23.79
C ARG A 185 -4.11 -10.75 24.89
N THR A 186 -4.74 -11.88 24.61
CA THR A 186 -5.67 -12.57 25.50
C THR A 186 -5.20 -14.00 25.73
N GLU A 187 -5.30 -14.50 26.96
CA GLU A 187 -5.13 -15.93 27.23
C GLU A 187 -6.27 -16.73 26.58
N ALA A 188 -5.95 -17.73 25.77
CA ALA A 188 -6.94 -18.46 24.98
C ALA A 188 -7.97 -19.21 25.86
N ALA A 189 -7.51 -19.75 27.00
CA ALA A 189 -8.33 -20.55 27.91
C ALA A 189 -9.22 -19.69 28.84
N SER A 190 -8.64 -18.66 29.46
CA SER A 190 -9.34 -17.83 30.46
C SER A 190 -10.06 -16.63 29.85
N LYS A 191 -9.76 -16.30 28.59
CA LYS A 191 -10.15 -15.05 27.91
C LYS A 191 -9.69 -13.77 28.64
N LYS A 192 -8.77 -13.89 29.60
CA LYS A 192 -8.20 -12.76 30.33
C LYS A 192 -7.27 -11.96 29.43
N VAL A 193 -7.46 -10.64 29.38
CA VAL A 193 -6.51 -9.74 28.72
C VAL A 193 -5.24 -9.63 29.54
N VAL A 194 -4.11 -9.94 28.92
CA VAL A 194 -2.78 -9.90 29.56
C VAL A 194 -1.91 -8.77 29.02
N GLU A 195 -2.26 -8.21 27.87
CA GLU A 195 -1.54 -7.10 27.24
C GLU A 195 -2.50 -6.24 26.42
N LYS A 196 -2.32 -4.92 26.50
CA LYS A 196 -2.98 -3.94 25.64
C LYS A 196 -1.98 -2.87 25.22
N ASN A 197 -2.06 -2.43 23.99
CA ASN A 197 -1.24 -1.32 23.48
C ASN A 197 -2.01 -0.52 22.45
N ASP A 198 -1.82 0.80 22.46
CA ASP A 198 -2.43 1.72 21.50
C ASP A 198 -1.30 2.48 20.80
N LYS A 199 -1.41 2.65 19.48
CA LYS A 199 -0.49 3.47 18.68
C LYS A 199 -1.28 4.44 17.82
N VAL A 200 -0.78 5.66 17.69
CA VAL A 200 -1.38 6.69 16.84
C VAL A 200 -0.43 7.01 15.72
N TYR A 201 -0.92 6.99 14.49
CA TYR A 201 -0.17 7.35 13.31
C TYR A 201 -0.85 8.53 12.63
N LEU A 202 -0.16 9.67 12.56
CA LEU A 202 -0.65 10.84 11.84
C LEU A 202 -0.22 10.80 10.39
N GLN A 203 -1.11 11.14 9.47
CA GLN A 203 -0.76 11.22 8.06
C GLN A 203 -0.02 12.53 7.77
N ASN A 204 1.14 12.45 7.13
CA ASN A 204 1.89 13.63 6.72
C ASN A 204 1.43 14.16 5.35
N GLU A 205 1.93 15.33 4.94
CA GLU A 205 1.58 15.96 3.64
C GLU A 205 1.91 15.07 2.43
N ALA A 206 2.93 14.20 2.53
CA ALA A 206 3.32 13.26 1.49
C ALA A 206 2.52 11.94 1.53
N GLY A 207 1.44 11.87 2.33
CA GLY A 207 0.57 10.69 2.46
C GLY A 207 1.12 9.53 3.29
N GLY A 208 2.35 9.65 3.82
CA GLY A 208 2.95 8.67 4.71
C GLY A 208 2.48 8.80 6.17
N TYR A 209 2.73 7.78 6.98
CA TYR A 209 2.26 7.72 8.37
C TYR A 209 3.41 7.84 9.38
N LEU A 210 3.26 8.73 10.37
CA LEU A 210 4.23 8.98 11.43
C LEU A 210 3.67 8.55 12.79
N LEU A 211 4.38 7.67 13.49
CA LEU A 211 4.03 7.29 14.85
C LEU A 211 4.21 8.49 15.80
N VAL A 212 3.15 8.82 16.54
CA VAL A 212 3.17 9.87 17.55
C VAL A 212 2.81 9.33 18.93
N GLU A 213 3.19 10.07 19.96
CA GLU A 213 2.76 9.80 21.32
C GLU A 213 1.24 10.00 21.44
N LYS A 214 0.58 9.12 22.20
CA LYS A 214 -0.89 9.14 22.33
C LYS A 214 -1.44 10.47 22.88
N ASN A 215 -0.66 11.19 23.68
CA ASN A 215 -1.04 12.48 24.25
C ASN A 215 -0.93 13.65 23.24
N ALA A 216 -0.43 13.40 22.02
CA ALA A 216 -0.42 14.39 20.94
C ALA A 216 -1.82 14.57 20.32
N VAL A 217 -2.74 13.64 20.54
CA VAL A 217 -4.11 13.67 20.00
C VAL A 217 -5.17 13.54 21.11
N SER A 218 -6.36 14.09 20.88
CA SER A 218 -7.48 13.97 21.81
C SER A 218 -8.36 12.79 21.42
N LEU A 219 -8.27 11.70 22.18
CA LEU A 219 -9.13 10.53 22.00
C LEU A 219 -10.34 10.58 22.93
N GLU A 220 -11.53 10.59 22.35
CA GLU A 220 -12.78 10.48 23.11
C GLU A 220 -12.85 9.12 23.84
N PRO A 221 -13.06 9.10 25.17
CA PRO A 221 -13.19 7.86 25.91
C PRO A 221 -14.34 6.99 25.38
N GLY A 222 -14.11 5.69 25.19
CA GLY A 222 -15.12 4.71 24.75
C GLY A 222 -15.43 4.72 23.26
N LYS A 223 -15.04 5.75 22.50
CA LYS A 223 -15.31 5.86 21.05
C LYS A 223 -14.59 4.81 20.20
N TYR A 224 -13.45 4.34 20.69
CA TYR A 224 -12.52 3.49 19.95
C TYR A 224 -12.30 2.15 20.66
N ASP A 225 -13.33 1.60 21.31
CA ASP A 225 -13.17 0.34 22.03
C ASP A 225 -13.20 -0.84 21.06
N MET A 226 -12.24 -1.76 21.24
CA MET A 226 -12.20 -2.99 20.44
C MET A 226 -13.36 -3.90 20.83
N GLU A 227 -13.99 -4.48 19.82
CA GLU A 227 -14.91 -5.60 20.03
C GLU A 227 -14.12 -6.83 20.48
N GLU A 228 -14.76 -7.71 21.24
CA GLU A 228 -14.14 -8.97 21.60
C GLU A 228 -14.04 -9.86 20.37
N LEU A 229 -12.95 -10.62 20.24
CA LEU A 229 -12.87 -11.68 19.23
C LEU A 229 -14.08 -12.61 19.39
N GLU A 230 -14.93 -12.61 18.38
CA GLU A 230 -15.93 -13.66 18.18
C GLU A 230 -15.20 -14.89 17.63
N TYR A 231 -15.45 -16.05 18.26
CA TYR A 231 -14.86 -17.36 17.95
C TYR A 231 -15.93 -18.31 17.44
#